data_AF-A0A364MXC7-F1
#
_entry.id   AF-A0A364MXC7-F1
#
_cell.length_a   1.000
_cell.length_b   1.000
_cell.length_c   1.000
_cell.angle_alpha   90.00
_cell.angle_beta   90.00
_cell.angle_gamma   90.00
#
_symmetry.space_group_name_H-M   'P 1'
#
loop_
_entity.id
_entity.type
_entity.pdbx_description
1 polymer ?
#
loop_
_entity_poly.entity_id
_entity_poly.type
_entity_poly.pdbx_seq_one_letter_code
_entity_poly.pdbx_strand_id
1 'polypeptide(L)'
;MHTNNYSAPRLKDLEQHVPNPFTRLDQGEYLHDRPKKDVYRLLIDSFRMRQQDDMKLENKTHPNTIYTGAASSIEPFRKCLAQAGTRPGLLPDWWTPETRSECVAFGESGAWQDLRKKVTKEEMIKHYGDDKAPMQVRMLAEAIIGVGSMGQNGAVMRGYLSKMESGGLGDGHMSMMNMSVRSDIPIHYST
;
A
#
# COMPACT_ATOMS: atom_id res chain seq x y z
N MET A 1 29.16 5.79 18.56
CA MET A 1 27.87 6.16 17.93
C MET A 1 27.31 4.90 17.31
N HIS A 2 26.27 4.32 17.91
CA HIS A 2 25.68 3.09 17.40
C HIS A 2 24.71 3.44 16.26
N THR A 3 25.16 3.26 15.02
CA THR A 3 24.28 3.20 13.85
C THR A 3 23.45 1.93 13.95
N ASN A 4 22.30 2.03 14.62
CA ASN A 4 21.33 0.96 14.64
C ASN A 4 20.58 0.99 13.31
N ASN A 5 21.11 0.27 12.32
CA ASN A 5 20.56 0.20 10.98
C ASN A 5 19.50 -0.90 10.96
N TYR A 6 18.28 -0.59 11.41
CA TYR A 6 17.12 -1.43 11.11
C TYR A 6 16.79 -1.26 9.61
N SER A 7 17.68 -1.75 8.74
CA SER A 7 17.50 -1.72 7.30
C SER A 7 16.34 -2.64 6.96
N ALA A 8 15.14 -2.07 6.77
CA ALA A 8 14.07 -2.76 6.07
C ALA A 8 14.65 -3.36 4.77
N PRO A 9 14.36 -4.63 4.43
CA PRO A 9 14.94 -5.27 3.27
C PRO A 9 14.60 -4.50 1.99
N ARG A 10 15.50 -4.55 1.00
CA ARG A 10 15.23 -3.96 -0.32
C ARG A 10 14.10 -4.72 -0.99
N LEU A 11 13.04 -3.99 -1.37
CA LEU A 11 11.92 -4.57 -2.12
C LEU A 11 12.38 -4.95 -3.55
N LYS A 12 12.08 -6.18 -3.98
CA LYS A 12 12.68 -6.86 -5.15
C LYS A 12 12.36 -6.28 -6.53
N ASP A 13 11.39 -5.38 -6.66
CA ASP A 13 11.05 -4.68 -7.93
C ASP A 13 11.19 -3.15 -7.82
N LEU A 14 11.80 -2.66 -6.72
CA LEU A 14 12.09 -1.24 -6.55
C LEU A 14 13.56 -0.96 -6.81
N GLU A 15 13.81 0.00 -7.70
CA GLU A 15 15.15 0.42 -8.09
C GLU A 15 15.87 1.07 -6.91
N GLN A 16 15.18 1.94 -6.17
CA GLN A 16 15.75 2.65 -5.03
C GLN A 16 15.30 2.03 -3.70
N HIS A 17 16.30 1.64 -2.90
CA HIS A 17 16.06 1.33 -1.49
C HIS A 17 15.87 2.62 -0.70
N VAL A 18 14.82 2.64 0.12
CA VAL A 18 14.52 3.75 1.02
C VAL A 18 14.53 3.17 2.43
N PRO A 19 15.45 3.61 3.31
CA PRO A 19 15.50 3.15 4.69
C PRO A 19 14.33 3.70 5.49
N ASN A 20 13.97 3.00 6.57
CA ASN A 20 12.91 3.39 7.51
C ASN A 20 11.57 3.73 6.81
N PRO A 21 11.01 2.81 6.01
CA PRO A 21 9.79 3.05 5.25
C PRO A 21 8.60 3.51 6.11
N PHE A 22 8.43 3.01 7.33
CA PHE A 22 7.32 3.41 8.20
C PHE A 22 7.49 4.80 8.79
N THR A 23 8.72 5.19 9.10
CA THR A 23 9.07 6.56 9.51
C THR A 23 8.77 7.54 8.39
N ARG A 24 9.17 7.21 7.16
CA ARG A 24 8.83 8.06 6.00
C ARG A 24 7.34 8.09 5.69
N LEU A 25 6.60 6.99 5.91
CA LEU A 25 5.14 6.99 5.81
C LEU A 25 4.51 7.94 6.84
N ASP A 26 5.02 7.95 8.07
CA ASP A 26 4.54 8.86 9.12
C ASP A 26 4.82 10.34 8.79
N GLN A 27 5.99 10.61 8.20
CA GLN A 27 6.41 11.94 7.77
C GLN A 27 5.77 12.42 6.45
N GLY A 28 5.07 11.54 5.72
CA GLY A 28 4.56 11.84 4.37
C GLY A 28 5.62 11.77 3.26
N GLU A 29 6.83 11.35 3.58
CA GLU A 29 8.00 11.32 2.69
C GLU A 29 8.21 9.96 2.00
N TYR A 30 7.30 8.99 2.15
CA TYR A 30 7.51 7.61 1.68
C TYR A 30 7.74 7.47 0.17
N LEU A 31 7.14 8.35 -0.63
CA LEU A 31 7.30 8.38 -2.08
C LEU A 31 8.50 9.21 -2.54
N HIS A 32 9.11 9.98 -1.63
CA HIS A 32 10.22 10.86 -1.95
C HIS A 32 11.53 10.08 -2.08
N ASP A 33 12.49 10.69 -2.76
CA ASP A 33 13.78 10.10 -3.14
C ASP A 33 13.68 8.80 -3.95
N ARG A 34 12.53 8.53 -4.58
CA ARG A 34 12.33 7.35 -5.43
C ARG A 34 12.33 7.73 -6.91
N PRO A 35 12.86 6.86 -7.78
CA PRO A 35 12.65 6.96 -9.21
C PRO A 35 11.17 6.98 -9.56
N LYS A 36 10.84 7.69 -10.64
CA LYS A 36 9.47 7.87 -11.14
C LYS A 36 8.69 6.55 -11.24
N LYS A 37 9.31 5.50 -11.79
CA LYS A 37 8.65 4.17 -11.93
C LYS A 37 8.33 3.54 -10.58
N ASP A 38 9.21 3.63 -9.60
CA ASP A 38 8.96 3.09 -8.25
C ASP A 38 7.75 3.77 -7.59
N VAL A 39 7.62 5.09 -7.76
CA VAL A 39 6.45 5.84 -7.29
C VAL A 39 5.18 5.36 -7.99
N TYR A 40 5.21 5.15 -9.31
CA TYR A 40 4.04 4.61 -10.03
C TYR A 40 3.66 3.23 -9.52
N ARG A 41 4.64 2.35 -9.32
CA ARG A 41 4.42 1.00 -8.80
C ARG A 41 3.71 1.03 -7.45
N LEU A 42 4.24 1.82 -6.50
CA LEU A 42 3.71 1.94 -5.15
C LEU A 42 2.32 2.59 -5.11
N LEU A 43 2.07 3.64 -5.89
CA LEU A 43 0.75 4.27 -5.97
C LEU A 43 -0.30 3.29 -6.49
N ILE A 44 0.00 2.52 -7.54
CA ILE A 44 -0.95 1.56 -8.10
C ILE A 44 -1.19 0.40 -7.13
N ASP A 45 -0.12 -0.19 -6.56
CA ASP A 45 -0.27 -1.33 -5.66
C ASP A 45 -0.90 -0.95 -4.32
N SER A 46 -0.73 0.29 -3.85
CA SER A 46 -1.49 0.81 -2.71
C SER A 46 -2.99 0.84 -2.99
N PHE A 47 -3.39 1.30 -4.17
CA PHE A 47 -4.78 1.29 -4.61
C PHE A 47 -5.32 -0.15 -4.78
N ARG A 48 -4.58 -1.04 -5.44
CA ARG A 48 -5.00 -2.45 -5.64
C ARG A 48 -5.15 -3.18 -4.30
N MET A 49 -4.23 -2.99 -3.37
CA MET A 49 -4.33 -3.58 -2.03
C MET A 49 -5.53 -3.02 -1.26
N ARG A 50 -5.81 -1.71 -1.38
CA ARG A 50 -7.00 -1.11 -0.76
C ARG A 50 -8.30 -1.73 -1.28
N GLN A 51 -8.44 -1.89 -2.59
CA GLN A 51 -9.63 -2.54 -3.17
C GLN A 51 -9.79 -3.99 -2.69
N GLN A 52 -8.68 -4.71 -2.57
CA GLN A 52 -8.68 -6.08 -2.03
C GLN A 52 -9.14 -6.12 -0.58
N ASP A 53 -8.60 -5.24 0.27
CA ASP A 53 -8.94 -5.19 1.70
C ASP A 53 -10.41 -4.76 1.91
N ASP A 54 -10.89 -3.73 1.19
CA ASP A 54 -12.28 -3.29 1.26
C ASP A 54 -13.25 -4.44 0.90
N MET A 55 -12.93 -5.21 -0.15
CA MET A 55 -13.73 -6.37 -0.55
C MET A 55 -13.66 -7.49 0.49
N LYS A 56 -12.45 -7.89 0.91
CA LYS A 56 -12.25 -9.10 1.74
C LYS A 56 -12.62 -8.89 3.20
N LEU A 57 -12.39 -7.70 3.75
CA LEU A 57 -12.55 -7.42 5.17
C LEU A 57 -13.88 -6.74 5.49
N GLU A 58 -14.37 -5.90 4.58
CA GLU A 58 -15.56 -5.07 4.82
C GLU A 58 -16.76 -5.46 3.94
N ASN A 59 -16.58 -6.39 3.00
CA ASN A 59 -17.54 -6.68 1.94
C ASN A 59 -17.99 -5.40 1.20
N LYS A 60 -17.07 -4.41 1.11
CA LYS A 60 -17.29 -3.14 0.44
C LYS A 60 -16.73 -3.20 -0.97
N THR A 61 -17.56 -2.80 -1.92
CA THR A 61 -17.16 -2.62 -3.31
C THR A 61 -17.36 -1.18 -3.73
N HIS A 62 -16.46 -0.68 -4.57
CA HIS A 62 -16.57 0.65 -5.15
C HIS A 62 -17.03 0.55 -6.60
N PRO A 63 -17.88 1.47 -7.09
CA PRO A 63 -18.35 1.44 -8.46
C PRO A 63 -17.18 1.56 -9.45
N ASN A 64 -17.38 1.01 -10.65
CA ASN A 64 -16.44 1.08 -11.77
C ASN A 64 -15.08 0.43 -11.47
N THR A 65 -15.09 -0.66 -10.68
CA THR A 65 -13.91 -1.47 -10.38
C THR A 65 -14.03 -2.89 -10.92
N ILE A 66 -12.89 -3.58 -11.03
CA ILE A 66 -12.86 -5.02 -11.36
C ILE A 66 -13.56 -5.90 -10.32
N TYR A 67 -13.81 -5.37 -9.12
CA TYR A 67 -14.57 -6.06 -8.07
C TYR A 67 -16.08 -5.94 -8.28
N THR A 68 -16.53 -5.01 -9.12
CA THR A 68 -17.94 -4.79 -9.51
C THR A 68 -18.23 -5.17 -10.96
N GLY A 69 -17.30 -5.88 -11.63
CA GLY A 69 -17.48 -6.34 -13.02
C GLY A 69 -17.00 -5.37 -14.11
N ALA A 70 -16.37 -4.25 -13.77
CA ALA A 70 -15.73 -3.38 -14.76
C ALA A 70 -14.49 -4.06 -15.35
N ALA A 71 -14.16 -3.75 -16.61
CA ALA A 71 -13.00 -4.33 -17.29
C ALA A 71 -11.66 -3.85 -16.70
N SER A 72 -11.63 -2.69 -16.05
CA SER A 72 -10.44 -2.05 -15.47
C SER A 72 -10.85 -1.18 -14.28
N SER A 73 -9.97 -1.05 -13.28
CA SER A 73 -10.16 -0.10 -12.17
C SER A 73 -9.56 1.29 -12.47
N ILE A 74 -9.31 1.62 -13.74
CA ILE A 74 -8.62 2.85 -14.16
C ILE A 74 -9.34 4.14 -13.75
N GLU A 75 -10.66 4.18 -13.85
CA GLU A 75 -11.45 5.37 -13.49
C GLU A 75 -11.37 5.69 -11.99
N PRO A 76 -11.64 4.74 -11.06
CA PRO A 76 -11.43 4.99 -9.64
C PRO A 76 -9.96 5.23 -9.29
N PHE A 77 -9.01 4.62 -10.00
CA PHE A 77 -7.59 4.94 -9.80
C PHE A 77 -7.25 6.40 -10.17
N ARG A 78 -7.81 6.94 -11.25
CA ARG A 78 -7.67 8.36 -11.59
C ARG A 78 -8.20 9.26 -10.47
N LYS A 79 -9.31 8.90 -9.82
CA LYS A 79 -9.86 9.63 -8.66
C LYS A 79 -8.92 9.55 -7.45
N CYS A 80 -8.36 8.37 -7.18
CA CYS A 80 -7.34 8.16 -6.14
C CYS A 80 -6.11 9.07 -6.35
N LEU A 81 -5.59 9.16 -7.57
CA LEU A 81 -4.47 10.07 -7.88
C LEU A 81 -4.85 11.55 -7.79
N ALA A 82 -6.10 11.92 -8.10
CA ALA A 82 -6.58 13.29 -7.89
C ALA A 82 -6.46 13.65 -6.41
N GLN A 83 -6.92 12.73 -5.55
CA GLN A 83 -6.89 12.88 -4.12
C GLN A 83 -5.47 12.87 -3.55
N ALA A 84 -4.56 12.05 -4.07
CA ALA A 84 -3.15 12.11 -3.69
C ALA A 84 -2.56 13.51 -3.97
N GLY A 85 -2.95 14.13 -5.09
CA GLY A 85 -2.55 15.50 -5.46
C GLY A 85 -3.03 16.59 -4.50
N THR A 86 -4.04 16.33 -3.67
CA THR A 86 -4.50 17.28 -2.65
C THR A 86 -3.83 17.09 -1.29
N ARG A 87 -2.91 16.13 -1.14
CA ARG A 87 -2.21 15.84 0.12
C ARG A 87 -0.88 16.60 0.16
N PRO A 88 -0.74 17.66 0.98
CA PRO A 88 0.49 18.43 1.05
C PRO A 88 1.67 17.54 1.42
N GLY A 89 2.77 17.65 0.67
CA GLY A 89 4.01 16.91 0.92
C GLY A 89 3.98 15.42 0.62
N LEU A 90 2.85 14.82 0.20
CA LEU A 90 2.77 13.37 -0.05
C LEU A 90 3.50 12.93 -1.33
N LEU A 91 3.34 13.72 -2.40
CA LEU A 91 3.89 13.42 -3.71
C LEU A 91 5.23 14.13 -3.90
N PRO A 92 6.18 13.53 -4.65
CA PRO A 92 7.44 14.18 -4.96
C PRO A 92 7.26 15.48 -5.75
N ASP A 93 8.23 16.39 -5.66
CA ASP A 93 8.19 17.71 -6.31
C ASP A 93 8.07 17.65 -7.85
N TRP A 94 8.55 16.57 -8.45
CA TRP A 94 8.44 16.34 -9.90
C TRP A 94 7.05 15.88 -10.35
N TRP A 95 6.10 15.67 -9.42
CA TRP A 95 4.77 15.20 -9.75
C TRP A 95 3.92 16.29 -10.41
N THR A 96 3.54 16.07 -11.66
CA THR A 96 2.75 16.99 -12.48
C THR A 96 1.53 16.28 -13.10
N PRO A 97 0.61 17.01 -13.77
CA PRO A 97 -0.46 16.39 -14.56
C PRO A 97 0.03 15.40 -15.63
N GLU A 98 1.19 15.65 -16.21
CA GLU A 98 1.84 14.78 -17.20
C GLU A 98 2.29 13.47 -16.54
N THR A 99 3.01 13.53 -15.42
CA THR A 99 3.46 12.32 -14.71
C THR A 99 2.28 11.54 -14.13
N ARG A 100 1.20 12.22 -13.74
CA ARG A 100 -0.06 11.55 -13.38
C ARG A 100 -0.62 10.76 -14.57
N SER A 101 -0.61 11.34 -15.76
CA SER A 101 -1.09 10.66 -16.97
C SER A 101 -0.21 9.47 -17.36
N GLU A 102 1.11 9.60 -17.23
CA GLU A 102 2.06 8.49 -17.37
C GLU A 102 1.80 7.37 -16.37
N CYS A 103 1.56 7.70 -15.09
CA CYS A 103 1.25 6.72 -14.03
C CYS A 103 -0.03 5.93 -14.35
N VAL A 104 -1.05 6.61 -14.86
CA VAL A 104 -2.29 6.00 -15.30
C VAL A 104 -2.07 5.06 -16.48
N ALA A 105 -1.31 5.49 -17.50
CA ALA A 105 -0.96 4.62 -18.63
C ALA A 105 -0.13 3.40 -18.20
N PHE A 106 0.79 3.58 -17.24
CA PHE A 106 1.56 2.49 -16.67
C PHE A 106 0.67 1.43 -15.99
N GLY A 107 -0.42 1.86 -15.35
CA GLY A 107 -1.43 0.98 -14.75
C GLY A 107 -2.24 0.13 -15.75
N GLU A 108 -2.13 0.36 -17.06
CA GLU A 108 -2.75 -0.49 -18.09
C GLU A 108 -1.73 -1.14 -19.03
N SER A 109 -0.45 -1.06 -18.69
CA SER A 109 0.67 -1.56 -19.51
C SER A 109 0.74 -3.09 -19.65
N GLY A 110 -0.02 -3.85 -18.84
CA GLY A 110 0.09 -5.31 -18.78
C GLY A 110 1.14 -5.83 -17.79
N ALA A 111 1.93 -4.93 -17.19
CA ALA A 111 2.90 -5.24 -16.15
C ALA A 111 2.25 -5.81 -14.88
N TRP A 112 3.06 -6.03 -13.82
CA TRP A 112 2.54 -6.48 -12.52
C TRP A 112 1.43 -5.56 -11.99
N GLN A 113 1.60 -4.25 -12.14
CA GLN A 113 0.70 -3.21 -11.66
C GLN A 113 -0.51 -2.98 -12.57
N ASP A 114 -0.93 -3.99 -13.34
CA ASP A 114 -2.10 -3.89 -14.21
C ASP A 114 -3.40 -3.77 -13.39
N LEU A 115 -4.10 -2.65 -13.54
CA LEU A 115 -5.36 -2.30 -12.88
C LEU A 115 -6.55 -3.17 -13.31
N ARG A 116 -6.36 -4.02 -14.31
CA ARG A 116 -7.31 -5.06 -14.72
C ARG A 116 -7.17 -6.34 -13.88
N LYS A 117 -6.17 -6.42 -13.00
CA LYS A 117 -5.86 -7.62 -12.19
C LYS A 117 -6.02 -7.33 -10.69
N LYS A 118 -6.69 -8.26 -10.00
CA LYS A 118 -6.72 -8.30 -8.53
C LYS A 118 -5.31 -8.59 -7.99
N VAL A 119 -5.12 -8.36 -6.70
CA VAL A 119 -3.90 -8.75 -5.98
C VAL A 119 -4.26 -9.28 -4.60
N THR A 120 -3.55 -10.30 -4.11
CA THR A 120 -3.65 -10.76 -2.72
C THR A 120 -2.47 -10.28 -1.88
N LYS A 121 -2.60 -10.43 -0.55
CA LYS A 121 -1.50 -10.17 0.38
C LYS A 121 -0.29 -11.05 0.05
N GLU A 122 -0.51 -12.33 -0.21
CA GLU A 122 0.54 -13.32 -0.49
C GLU A 122 1.25 -13.01 -1.80
N GLU A 123 0.49 -12.62 -2.83
CA GLU A 123 1.00 -12.15 -4.12
C GLU A 123 1.89 -10.92 -3.97
N MET A 124 1.47 -9.96 -3.15
CA MET A 124 2.24 -8.75 -2.85
C MET A 124 3.55 -9.05 -2.10
N ILE A 125 3.51 -9.94 -1.10
CA ILE A 125 4.71 -10.41 -0.37
C ILE A 125 5.66 -11.11 -1.34
N LYS A 126 5.14 -11.99 -2.19
CA LYS A 126 5.95 -12.72 -3.18
C LYS A 126 6.62 -11.76 -4.18
N HIS A 127 5.88 -10.78 -4.69
CA HIS A 127 6.38 -9.82 -5.66
C HIS A 127 7.48 -8.93 -5.08
N TYR A 128 7.24 -8.32 -3.93
CA TYR A 128 8.20 -7.40 -3.31
C TYR A 128 9.28 -8.10 -2.47
N GLY A 129 9.09 -9.36 -2.11
CA GLY A 129 10.05 -10.15 -1.34
C GLY A 129 10.19 -9.75 0.13
N ASP A 130 9.18 -9.08 0.69
CA ASP A 130 9.14 -8.59 2.08
C ASP A 130 7.74 -8.84 2.67
N ASP A 131 7.68 -9.42 3.88
CA ASP A 131 6.44 -9.70 4.59
C ASP A 131 5.70 -8.42 5.03
N LYS A 132 6.44 -7.30 5.13
CA LYS A 132 5.92 -5.98 5.47
C LYS A 132 5.47 -5.16 4.26
N ALA A 133 5.74 -5.59 3.03
CA ALA A 133 5.33 -4.85 1.83
C ALA A 133 3.81 -4.56 1.76
N PRO A 134 2.90 -5.51 2.07
CA PRO A 134 1.47 -5.21 2.13
C PRO A 134 1.12 -4.11 3.13
N MET A 135 1.81 -4.09 4.29
CA MET A 135 1.56 -3.07 5.30
C MET A 135 2.00 -1.69 4.83
N GLN A 136 3.18 -1.59 4.19
CA GLN A 136 3.66 -0.32 3.63
C GLN A 136 2.67 0.27 2.62
N VAL A 137 2.19 -0.53 1.67
CA VAL A 137 1.25 -0.05 0.65
C VAL A 137 -0.15 0.24 1.20
N ARG A 138 -0.59 -0.44 2.27
CA ARG A 138 -1.84 -0.11 2.99
C ARG A 138 -1.76 1.25 3.66
N MET A 139 -0.66 1.53 4.34
CA MET A 139 -0.44 2.81 5.01
C MET A 139 -0.30 3.95 3.99
N LEU A 140 0.30 3.68 2.82
CA LEU A 140 0.30 4.63 1.72
C LEU A 140 -1.12 4.91 1.21
N ALA A 141 -1.95 3.88 1.02
CA ALA A 141 -3.34 4.06 0.61
C ALA A 141 -4.13 4.87 1.64
N GLU A 142 -3.88 4.67 2.94
CA GLU A 142 -4.46 5.49 4.01
C GLU A 142 -3.97 6.94 3.94
N ALA A 143 -2.67 7.19 3.70
CA ALA A 143 -2.15 8.56 3.56
C ALA A 143 -2.82 9.32 2.40
N ILE A 144 -3.17 8.61 1.32
CA ILE A 144 -3.94 9.16 0.20
C ILE A 144 -5.40 9.37 0.59
N ILE A 145 -6.05 8.33 1.13
CA ILE A 145 -7.51 8.28 1.34
C ILE A 145 -7.96 9.09 2.56
N GLY A 146 -7.08 9.22 3.56
CA GLY A 146 -7.34 9.85 4.85
C GLY A 146 -8.02 8.93 5.89
N VAL A 147 -8.36 7.70 5.52
CA VAL A 147 -9.01 6.70 6.39
C VAL A 147 -8.44 5.32 6.08
N GLY A 148 -8.07 4.56 7.12
CA GLY A 148 -7.59 3.19 6.98
C GLY A 148 -8.71 2.19 6.65
N SER A 149 -8.34 0.97 6.29
CA SER A 149 -9.30 -0.14 6.19
C SER A 149 -9.94 -0.42 7.56
N MET A 150 -11.16 -0.92 7.55
CA MET A 150 -12.03 -1.18 8.72
C MET A 150 -12.35 0.07 9.55
N GLY A 151 -12.16 1.28 9.00
CA GLY A 151 -12.32 2.53 9.74
C GLY A 151 -11.27 2.74 10.84
N GLN A 152 -10.21 1.94 10.86
CA GLN A 152 -9.12 2.13 11.82
C GLN A 152 -8.27 3.33 11.42
N ASN A 153 -7.97 4.20 12.39
CA ASN A 153 -6.96 5.23 12.23
C ASN A 153 -5.58 4.58 12.41
N GLY A 154 -4.84 4.44 11.31
CA GLY A 154 -3.54 3.80 11.31
C GLY A 154 -2.45 4.63 11.98
N ALA A 155 -2.69 5.88 12.38
CA ALA A 155 -1.67 6.77 12.97
C ALA A 155 -0.96 6.14 14.18
N VAL A 156 -1.70 5.45 15.06
CA VAL A 156 -1.10 4.76 16.22
C VAL A 156 -0.18 3.63 15.75
N MET A 157 -0.60 2.87 14.73
CA MET A 157 0.19 1.78 14.15
C MET A 157 1.42 2.31 13.40
N ARG A 158 1.32 3.45 12.68
CA ARG A 158 2.47 4.09 12.02
C ARG A 158 3.51 4.55 13.03
N GLY A 159 3.07 5.27 14.06
CA GLY A 159 3.96 5.74 15.12
C GLY A 159 4.64 4.60 15.87
N TYR A 160 3.95 3.47 16.07
CA TYR A 160 4.56 2.27 16.67
C TYR A 160 5.63 1.66 15.76
N LEU A 161 5.31 1.44 14.47
CA LEU A 161 6.25 0.84 13.52
C LEU A 161 7.46 1.75 13.25
N SER A 162 7.26 3.07 13.17
CA SER A 162 8.36 4.04 13.07
C SER A 162 9.30 3.97 14.29
N LYS A 163 8.74 3.85 15.50
CA LYS A 163 9.55 3.67 16.72
C LYS A 163 10.32 2.35 16.74
N MET A 164 9.78 1.28 16.14
CA MET A 164 10.50 0.02 15.99
C MET A 164 11.69 0.16 15.03
N GLU A 165 11.53 0.89 13.92
CA GLU A 165 12.63 1.17 12.98
C GLU A 165 13.76 1.98 13.63
N SER A 166 13.44 2.90 14.55
CA SER A 166 14.43 3.67 15.31
C SER A 166 15.05 2.91 16.49
N GLY A 167 14.75 1.61 16.65
CA GLY A 167 15.28 0.77 17.74
C GLY A 167 14.68 1.05 19.13
N GLY A 168 13.47 1.61 19.18
CA GLY A 168 12.88 2.21 20.39
C GLY A 168 12.07 1.32 21.32
N LEU A 169 11.96 0.00 21.11
CA LEU A 169 11.20 -0.89 22.02
C LEU A 169 11.91 -2.24 22.19
N GLY A 170 12.31 -2.53 23.44
CA GLY A 170 12.93 -3.79 23.85
C GLY A 170 11.94 -4.96 23.87
N ASP A 171 12.48 -6.17 23.70
CA ASP A 171 11.94 -7.53 23.89
C ASP A 171 10.51 -7.66 24.44
N GLY A 172 9.55 -7.16 23.68
CA GLY A 172 8.13 -7.36 23.91
C GLY A 172 7.59 -8.25 22.81
N HIS A 173 7.52 -9.55 23.07
CA HIS A 173 6.82 -10.52 22.23
C HIS A 173 5.34 -10.11 22.11
N MET A 174 5.01 -9.28 21.13
CA MET A 174 3.63 -9.00 20.77
C MET A 174 3.13 -10.18 19.95
N SER A 175 2.19 -10.93 20.55
CA SER A 175 1.24 -11.73 19.80
C SER A 175 0.74 -10.89 18.64
N MET A 176 1.06 -11.31 17.41
CA MET A 176 0.40 -10.79 16.22
C MET A 176 -1.09 -10.96 16.50
N MET A 177 -1.81 -9.89 16.87
CA MET A 177 -3.26 -9.94 16.92
C MET A 177 -3.71 -10.24 15.49
N ASN A 178 -3.85 -11.53 15.22
CA ASN A 178 -4.44 -12.18 14.08
C ASN A 178 -4.18 -11.47 12.74
N MET A 179 -2.94 -11.49 12.25
CA MET A 179 -2.66 -11.20 10.83
C MET A 179 -3.14 -12.31 9.87
N SER A 180 -3.93 -13.26 10.39
CA SER A 180 -4.86 -14.14 9.69
C SER A 180 -6.25 -13.97 10.31
N VAL A 181 -7.16 -13.21 9.71
CA VAL A 181 -8.59 -13.51 9.94
C VAL A 181 -8.79 -14.91 9.36
N ARG A 182 -8.96 -15.90 10.25
CA ARG A 182 -9.30 -17.30 10.00
C ARG A 182 -9.57 -17.59 8.52
N SER A 183 -8.58 -18.14 7.82
CA SER A 183 -8.87 -19.14 6.80
C SER A 183 -9.51 -20.30 7.54
N ASP A 184 -10.84 -20.32 7.60
CA ASP A 184 -11.72 -21.48 7.80
C ASP A 184 -13.10 -21.00 8.26
N ILE A 185 -13.96 -20.67 7.29
CA ILE A 185 -15.39 -20.90 7.45
C ILE A 185 -15.80 -21.79 6.28
N PRO A 186 -16.07 -23.09 6.51
CA PRO A 186 -16.74 -23.90 5.51
C PRO A 186 -18.14 -23.34 5.32
N ILE A 187 -18.43 -22.89 4.10
CA ILE A 187 -19.78 -22.65 3.61
C ILE A 187 -20.53 -23.98 3.57
N HIS A 188 -21.22 -24.33 4.65
CA HIS A 188 -22.25 -25.36 4.59
C HIS A 188 -23.46 -24.78 3.84
N TYR A 189 -23.65 -25.24 2.61
CA TYR A 189 -24.95 -25.17 1.95
C TYR A 189 -25.86 -26.24 2.58
N SER A 190 -26.92 -25.80 3.25
CA SER A 190 -28.06 -26.66 3.54
C SER A 190 -29.00 -26.62 2.33
N THR A 191 -29.18 -27.77 1.69
CA THR A 191 -30.37 -28.10 0.88
C THR A 191 -31.56 -28.39 1.77
#